data_AF-A0A1Z5HCK4-F1
#
_entry.id   AF-A0A1Z5HCK4-F1
#
_cell.length_a   1.000
_cell.length_b   1.000
_cell.length_c   1.000
_cell.angle_alpha   90.00
_cell.angle_beta   90.00
_cell.angle_gamma   90.00
#
_symmetry.space_group_name_H-M   'P 1'
#
loop_
_entity.id
_entity.type
_entity.pdbx_description
1 polymer ?
#
loop_
_entity_poly.entity_id
_entity_poly.type
_entity_poly.pdbx_seq_one_letter_code
_entity_poly.pdbx_strand_id
1 'polypeptide(L)'
;MLIKILATLLMTVWVTTASAYGWEDDDPLLLSGGGHEAKVEYELTCDEQRARDPSMTGEEYTDFLLKFQDTDCAKIFKPGDIGFGGGKVFHVTDEGRHGMEIAPYHHTSVEYGCWYVGLEGARNQAFGAGKSNTEVALGKNCVSHYGGSSIFDVLRNFDAGDFRDWYIPSYYELKEIYRVLGPYTVTEKGSAQHSYPQFFWSSSESYAIWMWGLNLTTGKNALAGHSKKLSVLLIRDF
;
A
#
# COMPACT_ATOMS: atom_id res chain seq x y z
N MET A 1 -42.54 39.15 -20.21
CA MET A 1 -42.01 40.40 -19.63
C MET A 1 -42.58 40.53 -18.22
N LEU A 2 -41.79 41.03 -17.27
CA LEU A 2 -42.04 41.14 -15.82
C LEU A 2 -41.92 39.85 -15.00
N ILE A 3 -41.29 39.82 -13.82
CA ILE A 3 -40.11 40.46 -13.20
C ILE A 3 -39.90 39.58 -11.94
N LYS A 4 -38.64 39.20 -11.65
CA LYS A 4 -38.26 38.48 -10.43
C LYS A 4 -38.35 39.42 -9.22
N ILE A 5 -38.88 38.95 -8.10
CA ILE A 5 -38.54 39.51 -6.77
C ILE A 5 -38.02 38.36 -5.92
N LEU A 6 -36.71 38.41 -5.67
CA LEU A 6 -35.97 37.60 -4.71
C LEU A 6 -36.36 38.08 -3.30
N ALA A 7 -36.77 37.16 -2.44
CA ALA A 7 -36.79 37.40 -0.99
C ALA A 7 -35.92 36.34 -0.32
N THR A 8 -34.65 36.68 -0.12
CA THR A 8 -33.72 35.96 0.74
C THR A 8 -34.06 36.26 2.19
N LEU A 9 -34.53 35.25 2.93
CA LEU A 9 -34.61 35.30 4.38
C LEU A 9 -33.47 34.45 4.96
N LEU A 10 -32.40 35.12 5.39
CA LEU A 10 -31.41 34.57 6.30
C LEU A 10 -32.06 34.53 7.69
N MET A 11 -32.34 33.33 8.19
CA MET A 11 -32.62 33.13 9.62
C MET A 11 -31.61 32.13 10.17
N THR A 12 -30.73 32.68 10.99
CA THR A 12 -29.74 32.01 11.82
C THR A 12 -30.40 30.96 12.70
N VAL A 13 -29.99 29.70 12.55
CA VAL A 13 -30.33 28.64 13.51
C VAL A 13 -29.51 28.88 14.77
N TRP A 14 -30.17 29.37 15.82
CA TRP A 14 -29.67 29.30 17.18
C TRP A 14 -29.79 27.85 17.64
N VAL A 15 -28.65 27.25 17.99
CA VAL A 15 -28.62 26.03 18.79
C VAL A 15 -29.08 26.42 20.19
N THR A 16 -30.24 25.94 20.60
CA THR A 16 -30.58 25.83 22.01
C THR A 16 -30.96 24.39 22.29
N THR A 17 -30.08 23.72 23.03
CA THR A 17 -30.36 22.52 23.81
C THR A 17 -31.64 22.76 24.62
N ALA A 18 -32.69 22.01 24.32
CA ALA A 18 -33.86 21.92 25.17
C ALA A 18 -33.93 20.50 25.73
N SER A 19 -33.59 20.40 27.00
CA SER A 19 -33.84 19.27 27.88
C SER A 19 -35.31 18.88 27.85
N ALA A 20 -35.56 17.57 27.83
CA ALA A 20 -36.87 16.97 27.92
C ALA A 20 -37.59 17.37 29.23
N TYR A 21 -38.77 17.96 29.08
CA TYR A 21 -39.90 17.87 30.00
C TYR A 21 -41.19 17.87 29.17
N GLY A 22 -42.19 17.07 29.60
CA GLY A 22 -43.44 16.70 28.88
C GLY A 22 -44.22 17.87 28.27
N TRP A 23 -45.24 17.66 27.42
CA TRP A 23 -46.49 16.95 27.68
C TRP A 23 -47.10 16.32 26.41
N GLU A 24 -47.89 15.26 26.67
CA GLU A 24 -49.01 14.65 25.95
C GLU A 24 -49.57 15.37 24.70
N ASP A 25 -49.56 14.67 23.56
CA ASP A 25 -50.74 14.07 22.91
C ASP A 25 -50.40 13.74 21.45
N ASP A 26 -50.16 12.46 21.16
CA ASP A 26 -50.62 11.83 19.92
C ASP A 26 -50.48 10.31 20.06
N ASP A 27 -51.57 9.62 19.72
CA ASP A 27 -51.85 8.20 19.89
C ASP A 27 -50.64 7.28 19.65
N PRO A 28 -50.32 6.35 20.57
CA PRO A 28 -49.41 5.27 20.23
C PRO A 28 -50.13 4.37 19.21
N LEU A 29 -49.56 4.26 18.01
CA LEU A 29 -49.94 3.23 17.04
C LEU A 29 -49.84 1.84 17.70
N LEU A 30 -50.98 1.38 18.24
CA LEU A 30 -51.16 0.05 18.79
C LEU A 30 -51.21 -0.96 17.63
N LEU A 31 -50.03 -1.44 17.23
CA LEU A 31 -49.93 -2.68 16.48
C LEU A 31 -50.25 -3.84 17.43
N SER A 32 -51.51 -4.27 17.45
CA SER A 32 -51.89 -5.52 18.11
C SER A 32 -51.36 -6.70 17.28
N GLY A 33 -50.16 -7.17 17.63
CA GLY A 33 -49.58 -8.42 17.13
C GLY A 33 -48.95 -9.16 18.31
N GLY A 34 -49.27 -10.44 18.46
CA GLY A 34 -48.90 -11.28 19.60
C GLY A 34 -47.43 -11.16 20.02
N GLY A 35 -47.21 -11.09 21.34
CA GLY A 35 -45.93 -10.79 21.96
C GLY A 35 -44.80 -11.72 21.54
N HIS A 36 -43.92 -11.20 20.69
CA HIS A 36 -42.48 -11.32 20.84
C HIS A 36 -41.93 -9.91 20.61
N GLU A 37 -41.22 -9.36 21.60
CA GLU A 37 -40.38 -8.18 21.38
C GLU A 37 -39.36 -8.56 20.30
N ALA A 38 -39.67 -8.22 19.05
CA ALA A 38 -38.74 -8.38 17.96
C ALA A 38 -37.63 -7.35 18.20
N LYS A 39 -36.56 -7.79 18.85
CA LYS A 39 -35.31 -7.04 18.94
C LYS A 39 -34.81 -6.87 17.51
N VAL A 40 -34.99 -5.69 16.94
CA VAL A 40 -34.45 -5.37 15.61
C VAL A 40 -32.94 -5.27 15.77
N GLU A 41 -32.24 -6.33 15.40
CA GLU A 41 -30.80 -6.36 15.34
C GLU A 41 -30.39 -5.63 14.06
N TYR A 42 -29.75 -4.48 14.20
CA TYR A 42 -29.22 -3.75 13.06
C TYR A 42 -27.90 -4.43 12.65
N GLU A 43 -27.86 -5.02 11.47
CA GLU A 43 -26.60 -5.49 10.89
C GLU A 43 -25.94 -4.31 10.17
N LEU A 44 -24.74 -3.94 10.62
CA LEU A 44 -23.92 -2.93 9.95
C LEU A 44 -23.50 -3.44 8.57
N THR A 45 -23.56 -2.55 7.58
CA THR A 45 -23.07 -2.86 6.22
C THR A 45 -21.55 -3.04 6.24
N CYS A 46 -21.00 -3.82 5.29
CA CYS A 46 -19.55 -3.98 5.18
C CYS A 46 -18.79 -2.65 4.98
N ASP A 47 -19.43 -1.63 4.40
CA ASP A 47 -18.81 -0.30 4.25
C ASP A 47 -18.71 0.43 5.59
N GLU A 48 -19.74 0.34 6.43
CA GLU A 48 -19.72 0.89 7.79
C GLU A 48 -18.73 0.14 8.67
N GLN A 49 -18.66 -1.19 8.53
CA GLN A 49 -17.70 -2.01 9.28
C GLN A 49 -16.25 -1.72 8.89
N ARG A 50 -15.97 -1.33 7.63
CA ARG A 50 -14.64 -0.94 7.15
C ARG A 50 -14.24 0.50 7.50
N ALA A 51 -15.15 1.29 8.06
CA ALA A 51 -14.85 2.69 8.35
C ALA A 51 -13.74 2.79 9.40
N ARG A 52 -12.70 3.58 9.09
CA ARG A 52 -11.63 3.87 10.04
C ARG A 52 -12.23 4.58 11.26
N ASP A 53 -11.97 4.05 12.45
CA ASP A 53 -12.24 4.78 13.69
C ASP A 53 -11.31 6.00 13.79
N PRO A 54 -11.82 7.22 13.99
CA PRO A 54 -11.01 8.43 14.11
C PRO A 54 -9.95 8.40 15.22
N SER A 55 -10.10 7.53 16.22
CA SER A 55 -9.15 7.35 17.30
C SER A 55 -7.96 6.45 16.96
N MET A 56 -8.05 5.65 15.88
CA MET A 56 -6.97 4.74 15.47
C MET A 56 -5.76 5.50 14.96
N THR A 57 -4.60 5.15 15.50
CA THR A 57 -3.30 5.47 14.90
C THR A 57 -3.18 4.84 13.51
N GLY A 58 -2.17 5.27 12.75
CA GLY A 58 -1.91 4.67 11.44
C GLY A 58 -1.63 3.17 11.52
N GLU A 59 -0.77 2.77 12.44
CA GLU A 59 -0.41 1.37 12.66
C GLU A 59 -1.64 0.51 12.99
N GLU A 60 -2.47 0.96 13.94
CA GLU A 60 -3.72 0.26 14.31
C GLU A 60 -4.68 0.14 13.13
N TYR A 61 -4.77 1.18 12.29
CA TYR A 61 -5.60 1.15 11.09
C TYR A 61 -5.08 0.13 10.06
N THR A 62 -3.76 0.03 9.88
CA THR A 62 -3.19 -0.97 8.96
C THR A 62 -3.43 -2.41 9.42
N ASP A 63 -3.25 -2.68 10.72
CA ASP A 63 -3.56 -3.97 11.34
C ASP A 63 -5.05 -4.31 11.24
N PHE A 64 -5.91 -3.31 11.43
CA PHE A 64 -7.34 -3.44 11.27
C PHE A 64 -7.70 -3.87 9.84
N LEU A 65 -7.15 -3.21 8.81
CA LEU A 65 -7.42 -3.55 7.41
C LEU A 65 -7.02 -4.99 7.07
N LEU A 66 -5.87 -5.45 7.57
CA LEU A 66 -5.40 -6.82 7.34
C LEU A 66 -6.31 -7.85 8.00
N LYS A 67 -6.67 -7.65 9.28
CA LYS A 67 -7.61 -8.54 9.99
C LYS A 67 -8.99 -8.55 9.35
N PHE A 68 -9.41 -7.44 8.77
CA PHE A 68 -10.70 -7.33 8.13
C PHE A 68 -10.80 -8.18 6.85
N GLN A 69 -9.66 -8.47 6.19
CA GLN A 69 -9.63 -9.36 5.03
C GLN A 69 -9.96 -10.82 5.36
N ASP A 70 -9.84 -11.22 6.63
CA ASP A 70 -10.23 -12.57 7.11
C ASP A 70 -11.73 -12.69 7.41
N THR A 71 -12.52 -11.64 7.15
CA THR A 71 -13.97 -11.60 7.43
C THR A 71 -14.81 -11.74 6.15
N ASP A 72 -16.10 -12.02 6.29
CA ASP A 72 -17.03 -12.07 5.16
C ASP A 72 -17.18 -10.72 4.42
N CYS A 73 -16.73 -9.63 5.04
CA CYS A 73 -16.75 -8.28 4.48
C CYS A 73 -15.44 -7.87 3.79
N ALA A 74 -14.53 -8.83 3.58
CA ALA A 74 -13.27 -8.68 2.87
C ALA A 74 -13.42 -7.87 1.55
N LYS A 75 -12.46 -6.97 1.30
CA LYS A 75 -12.40 -6.27 0.02
C LYS A 75 -11.68 -7.16 -0.98
N ILE A 76 -12.40 -7.58 -2.02
CA ILE A 76 -11.84 -8.39 -3.09
C ILE A 76 -11.08 -7.53 -4.09
N PHE A 77 -9.79 -7.80 -4.23
CA PHE A 77 -8.90 -7.16 -5.19
C PHE A 77 -8.71 -8.01 -6.44
N LYS A 78 -8.41 -7.32 -7.54
CA LYS A 78 -7.95 -7.89 -8.80
C LYS A 78 -6.63 -7.24 -9.20
N PRO A 79 -5.80 -7.93 -10.01
CA PRO A 79 -4.61 -7.30 -10.55
C PRO A 79 -4.93 -6.01 -11.31
N GLY A 80 -4.19 -4.95 -11.01
CA GLY A 80 -4.40 -3.59 -11.52
C GLY A 80 -5.20 -2.67 -10.60
N ASP A 81 -5.93 -3.21 -9.62
CA ASP A 81 -6.63 -2.40 -8.61
C ASP A 81 -5.64 -1.63 -7.73
N ILE A 82 -6.15 -0.57 -7.07
CA ILE A 82 -5.39 0.16 -6.05
C ILE A 82 -5.56 -0.56 -4.71
N GLY A 83 -4.45 -1.10 -4.21
CA GLY A 83 -4.36 -1.77 -2.91
C GLY A 83 -4.37 -0.78 -1.75
N PHE A 84 -4.26 -1.28 -0.53
CA PHE A 84 -4.39 -0.45 0.67
C PHE A 84 -3.28 0.58 0.82
N GLY A 85 -2.04 0.24 0.44
CA GLY A 85 -0.88 1.12 0.41
C GLY A 85 -0.91 2.14 -0.73
N GLY A 86 -1.97 2.17 -1.53
CA GLY A 86 -2.18 3.14 -2.61
C GLY A 86 -1.45 2.79 -3.91
N GLY A 87 -0.79 1.65 -3.99
CA GLY A 87 -0.17 1.19 -5.23
C GLY A 87 -0.99 0.13 -5.95
N LYS A 88 -0.47 -0.37 -7.06
CA LYS A 88 -1.20 -1.32 -7.90
C LYS A 88 -0.99 -2.75 -7.43
N VAL A 89 -2.08 -3.49 -7.27
CA VAL A 89 -2.07 -4.93 -6.99
C VAL A 89 -1.54 -5.67 -8.20
N PHE A 90 -0.50 -6.50 -8.03
CA PHE A 90 0.07 -7.31 -9.12
C PHE A 90 -0.06 -8.81 -8.89
N HIS A 91 -0.43 -9.22 -7.67
CA HIS A 91 -0.69 -10.60 -7.32
C HIS A 91 -1.86 -10.67 -6.34
N VAL A 92 -2.70 -11.69 -6.48
CA VAL A 92 -3.83 -11.95 -5.59
C VAL A 92 -3.87 -13.42 -5.22
N THR A 93 -4.26 -13.69 -3.99
CA THR A 93 -4.49 -15.02 -3.43
C THR A 93 -5.84 -15.01 -2.72
N ASP A 94 -6.31 -16.20 -2.33
CA ASP A 94 -7.53 -16.35 -1.54
C ASP A 94 -8.73 -15.60 -2.16
N GLU A 95 -8.96 -15.84 -3.46
CA GLU A 95 -10.03 -15.23 -4.26
C GLU A 95 -9.98 -13.69 -4.35
N GLY A 96 -8.84 -13.08 -4.00
CA GLY A 96 -8.63 -11.63 -4.02
C GLY A 96 -8.67 -10.96 -2.66
N ARG A 97 -8.87 -11.71 -1.56
CA ARG A 97 -8.83 -11.17 -0.20
C ARG A 97 -7.42 -10.72 0.20
N HIS A 98 -6.42 -11.50 -0.23
CA HIS A 98 -5.02 -11.24 0.04
C HIS A 98 -4.22 -11.08 -1.25
N GLY A 99 -3.02 -10.55 -1.16
CA GLY A 99 -2.18 -10.37 -2.33
C GLY A 99 -0.92 -9.57 -2.08
N MET A 100 -0.40 -9.02 -3.17
CA MET A 100 0.77 -8.15 -3.17
C MET A 100 0.51 -6.92 -4.02
N GLU A 101 0.97 -5.79 -3.53
CA GLU A 101 0.92 -4.51 -4.23
C GLU A 101 2.31 -3.91 -4.38
N ILE A 102 2.51 -3.16 -5.47
CA ILE A 102 3.67 -2.27 -5.59
C ILE A 102 3.48 -1.03 -4.72
N ALA A 103 4.57 -0.35 -4.40
CA ALA A 103 4.53 0.98 -3.82
C ALA A 103 3.85 1.99 -4.76
N PRO A 104 3.17 3.02 -4.22
CA PRO A 104 2.52 4.06 -5.03
C PRO A 104 3.51 4.87 -5.89
N TYR A 105 4.78 4.92 -5.48
CA TYR A 105 5.85 5.58 -6.19
C TYR A 105 7.17 4.83 -6.03
N HIS A 106 8.07 5.03 -6.98
CA HIS A 106 9.41 4.45 -6.99
C HIS A 106 10.45 5.52 -6.61
N HIS A 107 11.67 5.07 -6.30
CA HIS A 107 12.82 5.95 -6.12
C HIS A 107 13.84 5.66 -7.20
N THR A 108 14.39 6.69 -7.83
CA THR A 108 15.35 6.55 -8.93
C THR A 108 16.78 6.83 -8.48
N SER A 109 17.75 6.30 -9.23
CA SER A 109 19.18 6.61 -9.08
C SER A 109 19.78 6.29 -7.70
N VAL A 110 19.39 5.16 -7.11
CA VAL A 110 19.79 4.72 -5.77
C VAL A 110 20.86 3.62 -5.86
N GLU A 111 21.89 3.70 -5.04
CA GLU A 111 22.88 2.63 -4.89
C GLU A 111 22.28 1.47 -4.11
N TYR A 112 22.70 0.24 -4.40
CA TYR A 112 22.24 -0.90 -3.60
C TYR A 112 22.71 -0.81 -2.15
N GLY A 113 23.94 -0.33 -1.91
CA GLY A 113 24.43 -0.07 -0.56
C GLY A 113 25.16 -1.23 0.13
N CYS A 114 25.33 -2.42 -0.45
CA CYS A 114 26.11 -3.51 0.18
C CYS A 114 27.49 -3.65 -0.48
N TRP A 115 28.25 -2.57 -0.60
CA TRP A 115 29.52 -2.59 -1.33
C TRP A 115 30.52 -3.58 -0.70
N TYR A 116 30.98 -4.57 -1.50
CA TYR A 116 31.81 -5.72 -1.05
C TYR A 116 31.25 -6.56 0.12
N VAL A 117 29.95 -6.46 0.40
CA VAL A 117 29.29 -7.30 1.41
C VAL A 117 28.42 -8.33 0.70
N GLY A 118 28.80 -9.60 0.82
CA GLY A 118 28.00 -10.71 0.32
C GLY A 118 26.73 -10.88 1.16
N LEU A 119 25.61 -11.06 0.47
CA LEU A 119 24.29 -11.31 1.06
C LEU A 119 23.97 -12.80 1.06
N GLU A 120 24.78 -13.58 1.77
CA GLU A 120 24.50 -15.01 1.98
C GLU A 120 23.12 -15.18 2.63
N GLY A 121 22.27 -15.98 1.98
CA GLY A 121 20.86 -16.13 2.36
C GLY A 121 19.89 -15.33 1.47
N ALA A 122 20.35 -14.31 0.75
CA ALA A 122 19.51 -13.47 -0.12
C ALA A 122 19.60 -13.83 -1.62
N ARG A 123 20.06 -15.04 -1.98
CA ARG A 123 20.20 -15.47 -3.40
C ARG A 123 18.90 -15.98 -4.01
N ASN A 124 17.88 -16.18 -3.19
CA ASN A 124 16.64 -16.77 -3.67
C ASN A 124 15.95 -15.79 -4.62
N GLN A 125 15.74 -16.23 -5.86
CA GLN A 125 15.09 -15.42 -6.89
C GLN A 125 13.57 -15.62 -6.91
N ALA A 126 13.08 -16.69 -6.28
CA ALA A 126 11.71 -17.17 -6.41
C ALA A 126 10.67 -16.10 -6.01
N PHE A 127 9.49 -16.23 -6.59
CA PHE A 127 8.32 -15.46 -6.16
C PHE A 127 8.04 -15.73 -4.67
N GLY A 128 7.79 -14.69 -3.88
CA GLY A 128 7.64 -14.74 -2.43
C GLY A 128 8.96 -14.61 -1.65
N ALA A 129 10.13 -14.58 -2.31
CA ALA A 129 11.41 -14.50 -1.61
C ALA A 129 11.81 -13.07 -1.19
N GLY A 130 11.14 -12.04 -1.72
CA GLY A 130 11.58 -10.65 -1.58
C GLY A 130 11.75 -10.20 -0.13
N LYS A 131 10.76 -10.55 0.71
CA LYS A 131 10.75 -10.23 2.14
C LYS A 131 11.95 -10.83 2.87
N SER A 132 12.13 -12.15 2.76
CA SER A 132 13.25 -12.85 3.42
C SER A 132 14.64 -12.37 2.95
N ASN A 133 14.81 -12.09 1.66
CA ASN A 133 16.06 -11.54 1.13
C ASN A 133 16.33 -10.13 1.70
N THR A 134 15.27 -9.31 1.80
CA THR A 134 15.36 -7.95 2.35
C THR A 134 15.77 -7.99 3.82
N GLU A 135 15.19 -8.89 4.62
CA GLU A 135 15.55 -9.10 6.03
C GLU A 135 17.03 -9.51 6.18
N VAL A 136 17.52 -10.42 5.34
CA VAL A 136 18.93 -10.81 5.32
C VAL A 136 19.83 -9.59 5.07
N ALA A 137 19.47 -8.74 4.11
CA ALA A 137 20.24 -7.56 3.75
C ALA A 137 20.22 -6.48 4.85
N LEU A 138 19.08 -6.27 5.50
CA LEU A 138 18.94 -5.37 6.65
C LEU A 138 19.75 -5.83 7.87
N GLY A 139 19.97 -7.14 8.01
CA GLY A 139 20.85 -7.71 9.03
C GLY A 139 22.35 -7.50 8.76
N LYS A 140 22.73 -6.88 7.64
CA LYS A 140 24.13 -6.56 7.31
C LYS A 140 24.40 -5.07 7.48
N ASN A 141 25.65 -4.74 7.79
CA ASN A 141 26.11 -3.34 7.85
C ASN A 141 26.43 -2.80 6.44
N CYS A 142 25.39 -2.69 5.62
CA CYS A 142 25.50 -2.25 4.24
C CYS A 142 25.76 -0.72 4.15
N VAL A 143 26.85 -0.35 3.48
CA VAL A 143 27.20 1.04 3.14
C VAL A 143 27.31 1.29 1.62
N SER A 144 26.84 2.46 1.18
CA SER A 144 26.95 2.89 -0.21
C SER A 144 28.41 3.10 -0.64
N HIS A 145 28.70 2.88 -1.92
CA HIS A 145 30.06 3.01 -2.44
C HIS A 145 30.48 4.49 -2.53
N TYR A 146 29.57 5.36 -2.95
CA TYR A 146 29.85 6.80 -3.07
C TYR A 146 29.40 7.63 -1.86
N GLY A 147 29.00 7.00 -0.75
CA GLY A 147 28.54 7.69 0.46
C GLY A 147 27.17 8.36 0.34
N GLY A 148 26.41 8.09 -0.73
CA GLY A 148 25.04 8.56 -0.92
C GLY A 148 23.99 7.66 -0.26
N SER A 149 22.71 7.98 -0.49
CA SER A 149 21.59 7.15 -0.05
C SER A 149 21.56 5.79 -0.77
N SER A 150 21.40 4.73 0.01
CA SER A 150 21.19 3.35 -0.44
C SER A 150 19.71 2.98 -0.50
N ILE A 151 19.39 1.84 -1.13
CA ILE A 151 18.02 1.33 -1.13
C ILE A 151 17.51 1.00 0.28
N PHE A 152 18.40 0.69 1.22
CA PHE A 152 18.02 0.44 2.62
C PHE A 152 17.66 1.74 3.34
N ASP A 153 18.30 2.85 2.98
CA ASP A 153 17.90 4.17 3.47
C ASP A 153 16.55 4.57 2.88
N VAL A 154 16.32 4.27 1.60
CA VAL A 154 15.00 4.47 0.97
C VAL A 154 13.95 3.64 1.69
N LEU A 155 14.20 2.34 1.92
CA LEU A 155 13.27 1.45 2.59
C LEU A 155 12.93 1.90 4.01
N ARG A 156 13.95 2.24 4.83
CA ARG A 156 13.75 2.67 6.23
C ARG A 156 12.97 3.98 6.34
N ASN A 157 13.09 4.87 5.36
CA ASN A 157 12.42 6.16 5.34
C ASN A 157 11.17 6.16 4.44
N PHE A 158 10.77 5.00 3.91
CA PHE A 158 9.67 4.93 2.97
C PHE A 158 8.34 5.21 3.69
N ASP A 159 7.60 6.18 3.17
CA ASP A 159 6.36 6.64 3.77
C ASP A 159 5.24 6.69 2.74
N ALA A 160 4.47 5.61 2.66
CA ALA A 160 3.32 5.48 1.78
C ALA A 160 2.06 5.24 2.62
N GLY A 161 1.57 6.33 3.23
CA GLY A 161 0.47 6.27 4.18
C GLY A 161 0.90 5.61 5.49
N ASP A 162 0.01 4.80 6.05
CA ASP A 162 0.20 4.24 7.39
C ASP A 162 1.01 2.92 7.39
N PHE A 163 1.43 2.40 6.23
CA PHE A 163 2.08 1.10 6.07
C PHE A 163 3.62 1.15 6.19
N ARG A 164 4.19 0.20 6.94
CA ARG A 164 5.63 0.11 7.27
C ARG A 164 6.29 -1.21 6.90
N ASP A 165 5.51 -2.17 6.41
CA ASP A 165 5.89 -3.55 6.06
C ASP A 165 6.39 -3.72 4.61
N TRP A 166 6.83 -2.62 4.00
CA TRP A 166 7.41 -2.64 2.66
C TRP A 166 8.72 -3.42 2.60
N TYR A 167 9.01 -4.02 1.45
CA TYR A 167 10.27 -4.73 1.22
C TYR A 167 10.72 -4.65 -0.24
N ILE A 168 11.97 -5.04 -0.50
CA ILE A 168 12.56 -5.00 -1.84
C ILE A 168 12.19 -6.29 -2.58
N PRO A 169 11.59 -6.21 -3.78
CA PRO A 169 11.12 -7.39 -4.50
C PRO A 169 12.28 -8.30 -4.94
N SER A 170 12.05 -9.60 -4.86
CA SER A 170 12.85 -10.64 -5.51
C SER A 170 12.77 -10.51 -7.03
N TYR A 171 13.66 -11.23 -7.70
CA TYR A 171 13.79 -11.13 -9.14
C TYR A 171 12.55 -11.64 -9.87
N TYR A 172 11.91 -12.71 -9.40
CA TYR A 172 10.67 -13.20 -9.99
C TYR A 172 9.42 -12.39 -9.58
N GLU A 173 9.43 -11.68 -8.44
CA GLU A 173 8.39 -10.68 -8.14
C GLU A 173 8.46 -9.48 -9.11
N LEU A 174 9.65 -8.97 -9.42
CA LEU A 174 9.81 -7.92 -10.45
C LEU A 174 9.31 -8.38 -11.83
N LYS A 175 9.59 -9.62 -12.20
CA LYS A 175 9.08 -10.20 -13.45
C LYS A 175 7.57 -10.30 -13.44
N GLU A 176 6.97 -10.66 -12.30
CA GLU A 176 5.53 -10.75 -12.17
C GLU A 176 4.89 -9.37 -12.30
N ILE A 177 5.44 -8.34 -11.65
CA ILE A 177 5.01 -6.95 -11.81
C ILE A 177 4.99 -6.57 -13.29
N TYR A 178 6.08 -6.79 -14.01
CA TYR A 178 6.16 -6.48 -15.45
C TYR A 178 5.14 -7.28 -16.27
N ARG A 179 4.97 -8.58 -15.98
CA ARG A 179 4.04 -9.46 -16.69
C ARG A 179 2.59 -9.04 -16.52
N VAL A 180 2.21 -8.65 -15.31
CA VAL A 180 0.82 -8.40 -14.92
C VAL A 180 0.41 -6.95 -15.15
N LEU A 181 1.26 -5.98 -14.74
CA LEU A 181 0.97 -4.56 -14.86
C LEU A 181 1.48 -3.94 -16.16
N GLY A 182 2.31 -4.66 -16.90
CA GLY A 182 2.92 -4.20 -18.14
C GLY A 182 4.13 -3.28 -17.92
N PRO A 183 4.55 -2.57 -18.98
CA PRO A 183 5.67 -1.65 -18.92
C PRO A 183 5.48 -0.54 -17.88
N TYR A 184 6.46 -0.40 -16.98
CA TYR A 184 6.56 0.70 -16.03
C TYR A 184 7.52 1.75 -16.58
N THR A 185 6.97 2.90 -16.98
CA THR A 185 7.73 3.98 -17.60
C THR A 185 8.28 4.93 -16.53
N VAL A 186 9.60 5.05 -16.47
CA VAL A 186 10.32 6.03 -15.64
C VAL A 186 10.71 7.21 -16.54
N THR A 187 10.30 8.42 -16.18
CA THR A 187 10.49 9.62 -17.01
C THR A 187 11.68 10.47 -16.56
N GLU A 188 12.15 10.21 -15.34
CA GLU A 188 13.29 10.81 -14.70
C GLU A 188 14.56 10.50 -15.51
N LYS A 189 15.26 11.56 -15.92
CA LYS A 189 16.57 11.41 -16.57
C LYS A 189 17.61 11.03 -15.52
N GLY A 190 18.43 10.02 -15.82
CA GLY A 190 19.58 9.67 -14.98
C GLY A 190 20.51 10.88 -14.86
N SER A 191 20.48 11.56 -13.71
CA SER A 191 21.18 12.83 -13.50
C SER A 191 22.60 12.64 -12.93
N ALA A 192 22.98 11.39 -12.64
CA ALA A 192 24.27 11.03 -12.05
C ALA A 192 25.05 10.05 -12.94
N GLN A 193 26.37 10.08 -12.85
CA GLN A 193 27.26 9.10 -13.45
C GLN A 193 26.83 7.67 -13.04
N HIS A 194 26.77 6.75 -14.00
CA HIS A 194 26.32 5.36 -13.80
C HIS A 194 24.88 5.18 -13.30
N SER A 195 23.98 6.13 -13.60
CA SER A 195 22.54 6.00 -13.33
C SER A 195 21.77 5.38 -14.51
N TYR A 196 20.90 4.43 -14.19
CA TYR A 196 20.06 3.67 -15.11
C TYR A 196 18.63 3.58 -14.55
N PRO A 197 17.85 4.68 -14.57
CA PRO A 197 16.57 4.79 -13.87
C PRO A 197 15.46 3.85 -14.39
N GLN A 198 15.59 3.32 -15.60
CA GLN A 198 14.66 2.35 -16.18
C GLN A 198 14.88 0.91 -15.67
N PHE A 199 15.98 0.66 -14.96
CA PHE A 199 16.30 -0.62 -14.34
C PHE A 199 16.01 -0.57 -12.85
N PHE A 200 15.45 -1.66 -12.32
CA PHE A 200 15.03 -1.77 -10.93
C PHE A 200 15.85 -2.82 -10.20
N TRP A 201 16.28 -2.49 -8.99
CA TRP A 201 16.95 -3.40 -8.09
C TRP A 201 16.02 -4.52 -7.63
N SER A 202 16.55 -5.74 -7.62
CA SER A 202 15.98 -6.86 -6.88
C SER A 202 16.73 -7.09 -5.58
N SER A 203 16.07 -7.66 -4.58
CA SER A 203 16.69 -8.19 -3.36
C SER A 203 17.51 -9.46 -3.58
N SER A 204 17.42 -10.08 -4.77
CA SER A 204 18.11 -11.34 -5.07
C SER A 204 19.58 -11.13 -5.45
N GLU A 205 20.50 -11.58 -4.60
CA GLU A 205 21.94 -11.60 -4.87
C GLU A 205 22.26 -12.61 -6.00
N SER A 206 23.06 -12.19 -6.99
CA SER A 206 23.63 -13.13 -7.96
C SER A 206 24.92 -13.74 -7.41
N TYR A 207 25.88 -12.89 -7.03
CA TYR A 207 27.16 -13.31 -6.45
C TYR A 207 27.89 -12.10 -5.87
N ALA A 208 28.21 -12.11 -4.58
CA ALA A 208 29.09 -11.23 -3.78
C ALA A 208 29.06 -9.70 -4.04
N ILE A 209 29.23 -9.26 -5.29
CA ILE A 209 29.23 -7.86 -5.73
C ILE A 209 28.13 -7.53 -6.75
N TRP A 210 27.36 -8.53 -7.21
CA TRP A 210 26.35 -8.41 -8.26
C TRP A 210 24.96 -8.74 -7.73
N MET A 211 24.01 -7.87 -8.04
CA MET A 211 22.58 -8.05 -7.77
C MET A 211 21.82 -8.27 -9.07
N TRP A 212 20.75 -9.06 -9.00
CA TRP A 212 19.79 -9.13 -10.07
C TRP A 212 18.98 -7.84 -10.16
N GLY A 213 18.49 -7.56 -11.36
CA GLY A 213 17.56 -6.47 -11.60
C GLY A 213 16.76 -6.71 -12.86
N LEU A 214 15.76 -5.86 -13.06
CA LEU A 214 14.88 -5.93 -14.23
C LEU A 214 14.62 -4.54 -14.77
N ASN A 215 14.69 -4.39 -16.08
CA ASN A 215 14.20 -3.19 -16.75
C ASN A 215 12.67 -3.27 -16.82
N LEU A 216 11.95 -2.56 -15.95
CA LEU A 216 10.49 -2.62 -15.94
C LEU A 216 9.84 -1.92 -17.13
N THR A 217 10.58 -1.16 -17.95
CA THR A 217 10.04 -0.59 -19.20
C THR A 217 10.06 -1.61 -20.35
N THR A 218 11.05 -2.50 -20.38
CA THR A 218 11.30 -3.40 -21.54
C THR A 218 11.28 -4.89 -21.20
N GLY A 219 11.21 -5.26 -19.92
CA GLY A 219 11.32 -6.64 -19.44
C GLY A 219 12.75 -7.22 -19.52
N LYS A 220 13.76 -6.41 -19.87
CA LYS A 220 15.14 -6.87 -20.02
C LYS A 220 15.79 -7.18 -18.67
N ASN A 221 16.38 -8.36 -18.54
CA ASN A 221 17.16 -8.77 -17.38
C ASN A 221 18.41 -7.90 -17.20
N ALA A 222 18.80 -7.67 -15.95
CA ALA A 222 20.03 -6.99 -15.60
C ALA A 222 20.79 -7.73 -14.49
N LEU A 223 22.11 -7.64 -14.59
CA LEU A 223 23.06 -7.89 -13.51
C LEU A 223 23.82 -6.59 -13.30
N ALA A 224 23.74 -6.04 -12.10
CA ALA A 224 24.33 -4.76 -11.78
C ALA A 224 25.16 -4.84 -10.51
N GLY A 225 26.34 -4.22 -10.56
CA GLY A 225 27.22 -4.12 -9.40
C GLY A 225 26.73 -3.07 -8.42
N HIS A 226 27.06 -3.21 -7.15
CA HIS A 226 26.59 -2.33 -6.07
C HIS A 226 26.88 -0.82 -6.27
N SER A 227 27.87 -0.45 -7.10
CA SER A 227 28.21 0.94 -7.44
C SER A 227 27.36 1.55 -8.56
N LYS A 228 26.49 0.77 -9.20
CA LYS A 228 25.52 1.30 -10.16
C LYS A 228 24.36 1.95 -9.42
N LYS A 229 23.67 2.86 -10.09
CA LYS A 229 22.48 3.53 -9.56
C LYS A 229 21.28 3.11 -10.38
N LEU A 230 20.42 2.29 -9.81
CA LEU A 230 19.18 1.84 -10.42
C LEU A 230 18.01 2.42 -9.61
N SER A 231 16.79 2.15 -10.05
CA SER A 231 15.58 2.48 -9.32
C SER A 231 15.20 1.37 -8.34
N VAL A 232 14.33 1.67 -7.39
CA VAL A 232 13.69 0.69 -6.51
C VAL A 232 12.19 0.95 -6.47
N LEU A 233 11.42 -0.12 -6.63
CA LEU A 233 9.97 -0.15 -6.49
C LEU A 233 9.69 -1.18 -5.40
N LEU A 234 9.37 -0.68 -4.21
CA LEU A 234 9.08 -1.55 -3.08
C LEU A 234 7.73 -2.25 -3.30
N ILE A 235 7.54 -3.36 -2.60
CA ILE A 235 6.28 -4.10 -2.59
C ILE A 235 5.91 -4.45 -1.15
N ARG A 236 4.65 -4.82 -0.94
CA ARG A 236 4.16 -5.34 0.33
C ARG A 236 3.07 -6.38 0.11
N ASP A 237 2.83 -7.17 1.14
CA ASP A 237 1.74 -8.13 1.20
C ASP A 237 0.52 -7.48 1.88
N PHE A 238 -0.67 -7.96 1.58
CA PHE A 238 -1.90 -7.62 2.31
C PHE A 238 -2.86 -8.82 2.36
#